data_AF-A0A2U1NZY8-F1
#
_entry.id   AF-A0A2U1NZY8-F1
#
_cell.length_a   1.000
_cell.length_b   1.000
_cell.length_c   1.000
_cell.angle_alpha   90.00
_cell.angle_beta   90.00
_cell.angle_gamma   90.00
#
_symmetry.space_group_name_H-M   'P 1'
#
loop_
_entity.id
_entity.type
_entity.pdbx_description
1 polymer ?
#
loop_
_entity_poly.entity_id
_entity_poly.type
_entity_poly.pdbx_seq_one_letter_code
_entity_poly.pdbx_strand_id
1 'polypeptide(L)' 'MANNGKGKSIYIGTEEEEWDKVLSNSYLLDLVLEGYGGEPIEEHGSYKQIPPKFRKQILTWLRKQNGYYEMLLAYAQNVS' A
#
# COMPACT_ATOMS: atom_id res chain seq x y z
N MET A 1 -35.55 5.04 -3.92
CA MET A 1 -34.34 5.29 -4.72
C MET A 1 -33.14 5.17 -3.80
N ALA A 2 -32.03 4.63 -4.33
CA ALA A 2 -30.96 3.90 -3.65
C ALA A 2 -30.46 4.45 -2.31
N ASN A 3 -30.19 3.51 -1.39
CA ASN A 3 -29.53 3.75 -0.11
C ASN A 3 -28.15 4.36 -0.35
N ASN A 4 -27.91 5.52 0.25
CA ASN A 4 -26.61 6.19 0.28
C ASN A 4 -25.60 5.32 1.04
N GLY A 5 -24.92 4.43 0.32
CA GLY A 5 -23.74 3.74 0.79
C GLY A 5 -22.62 4.75 1.01
N LYS A 6 -22.59 5.36 2.20
CA LYS A 6 -21.37 6.02 2.72
C LYS A 6 -20.30 4.93 2.70
N GLY A 7 -19.44 4.96 1.69
CA GLY A 7 -18.32 4.03 1.59
C GLY A 7 -17.60 4.02 2.93
N LYS A 8 -17.43 2.83 3.52
CA LYS A 8 -16.65 2.66 4.74
C LYS A 8 -15.29 3.30 4.46
N SER A 9 -15.01 4.44 5.08
CA SER A 9 -13.66 5.00 5.09
C SER A 9 -12.82 4.04 5.92
N ILE A 10 -12.05 3.19 5.25
CA ILE A 10 -11.10 2.31 5.92
C ILE A 10 -9.95 3.22 6.35
N TYR A 11 -9.83 3.47 7.65
CA TYR A 11 -8.67 4.17 8.19
C TYR A 11 -7.48 3.20 8.18
N ILE A 12 -6.49 3.50 7.35
CA ILE A 12 -5.31 2.64 7.12
C ILE A 12 -4.09 3.13 7.92
N GLY A 13 -4.12 4.40 8.36
CA GLY A 13 -2.99 5.13 8.94
C GLY A 13 -2.53 6.26 8.02
N THR A 14 -1.34 6.76 8.29
CA THR A 14 -0.57 7.68 7.43
C THR A 14 -0.05 6.96 6.18
N GLU A 15 0.35 7.71 5.15
CA GLU A 15 0.96 7.11 3.95
C GLU A 15 2.28 6.38 4.25
N GLU A 16 3.00 6.78 5.31
CA GLU A 16 4.21 6.09 5.77
C GLU A 16 3.87 4.73 6.39
N GLU A 17 2.87 4.68 7.29
CA GLU A 17 2.41 3.42 7.88
C GLU A 17 1.80 2.47 6.84
N GLU A 18 1.10 3.01 5.84
CA GLU A 18 0.62 2.24 4.69
C GLU A 18 1.79 1.63 3.91
N TRP A 19 2.82 2.42 3.64
CA TRP A 19 4.01 1.94 2.94
C TRP A 19 4.75 0.86 3.71
N ASP A 20 4.93 1.03 5.02
CA ASP A 20 5.57 0.03 5.87
C ASP A 20 4.81 -1.30 5.84
N LYS A 21 3.47 -1.25 5.84
CA LYS A 21 2.63 -2.45 5.68
C LYS A 21 2.75 -3.09 4.31
N VAL A 22 2.88 -2.29 3.25
CA VAL A 22 3.13 -2.79 1.88
C VAL A 22 4.44 -3.57 1.84
N LEU A 23 5.52 -3.01 2.38
CA LEU A 23 6.83 -3.67 2.40
C LEU A 23 6.85 -4.93 3.30
N SER A 24 6.06 -4.91 4.38
CA SER A 24 6.04 -6.01 5.35
C SER A 24 5.09 -7.16 4.96
N ASN A 25 4.27 -6.99 3.92
CA ASN A 25 3.37 -8.01 3.38
C ASN A 25 3.92 -8.52 2.04
N SER A 26 4.29 -9.80 1.98
CA SER A 26 4.92 -10.40 0.78
C SER A 26 4.09 -10.25 -0.49
N TYR A 27 2.77 -10.39 -0.41
CA TYR A 27 1.89 -10.22 -1.57
C TYR A 27 1.90 -8.78 -2.08
N LEU A 28 1.86 -7.80 -1.17
CA LEU A 28 1.88 -6.39 -1.55
C LEU A 28 3.25 -5.97 -2.07
N LEU A 29 4.32 -6.52 -1.50
CA LEU A 29 5.69 -6.36 -1.97
C LEU A 29 5.84 -6.92 -3.39
N ASP A 30 5.34 -8.13 -3.65
CA ASP A 30 5.37 -8.77 -4.97
C ASP A 30 4.65 -7.89 -6.01
N LEU A 31 3.50 -7.29 -5.68
CA LEU A 31 2.82 -6.35 -6.56
C LEU A 31 3.67 -5.12 -6.90
N VAL A 32 4.45 -4.59 -5.94
CA VAL A 32 5.38 -3.48 -6.21
C VAL A 32 6.49 -3.92 -7.15
N LEU A 33 7.08 -5.10 -6.91
CA LEU A 33 8.13 -5.66 -7.75
C LEU A 33 7.65 -5.94 -9.19
N GLU A 34 6.43 -6.44 -9.35
CA GLU A 34 5.83 -6.69 -10.67
C GLU A 34 5.53 -5.40 -11.43
N GLY A 35 5.03 -4.36 -10.73
CA GLY A 35 4.62 -3.11 -11.37
C GLY A 35 5.76 -2.11 -11.61
N TYR A 36 6.75 -2.09 -10.72
CA TYR A 36 7.79 -1.05 -10.66
C TYR A 36 9.22 -1.62 -10.53
N GLY A 37 9.40 -2.94 -10.47
CA GLY A 37 10.70 -3.56 -10.27
C GLY A 37 11.23 -3.40 -8.84
N GLY A 38 12.51 -3.77 -8.65
CA GLY A 38 13.21 -3.62 -7.36
C GLY A 38 13.66 -2.20 -7.05
N GLU A 39 13.77 -1.30 -8.04
CA GLU A 39 14.29 0.07 -7.91
C GLU A 39 13.70 0.86 -6.73
N PRO A 40 12.36 0.88 -6.49
CA PRO A 40 11.78 1.64 -5.38
C PRO A 40 12.23 1.14 -3.99
N ILE A 41 12.65 -0.12 -3.89
CA ILE A 41 13.02 -0.78 -2.63
C ILE A 41 14.55 -0.85 -2.50
N GLU A 42 15.25 -1.22 -3.57
CA GLU A 42 16.70 -1.40 -3.59
C GLU A 42 17.47 -0.09 -3.57
N GLU A 43 17.01 0.94 -4.29
CA GLU A 43 17.73 2.21 -4.37
C GLU A 43 17.40 3.17 -3.23
N HIS A 44 16.20 3.03 -2.67
CA HIS A 44 15.68 3.98 -1.71
C HIS A 44 15.50 3.40 -0.31
N GLY A 45 15.28 2.09 -0.13
CA GLY A 45 15.29 1.41 1.17
C GLY A 45 14.17 1.78 2.16
N SER A 46 13.88 3.07 2.35
CA SER A 46 12.87 3.60 3.27
C SER A 46 11.89 4.56 2.59
N TYR A 47 10.68 4.67 3.15
CA TYR A 47 9.61 5.56 2.65
C TYR A 47 10.07 7.02 2.43
N LYS A 48 11.00 7.51 3.28
CA LYS A 48 11.48 8.89 3.26
C LYS A 48 12.52 9.16 2.17
N GLN A 49 13.15 8.11 1.66
CA GLN A 49 14.18 8.20 0.62
C GLN A 49 13.59 8.06 -0.78
N ILE A 50 12.40 7.47 -0.92
CA ILE A 50 11.69 7.41 -2.19
C ILE A 50 11.18 8.81 -2.54
N PRO A 51 11.45 9.32 -3.77
CA PRO A 51 10.94 10.60 -4.20
C PRO A 51 9.42 10.74 -3.98
N PRO A 52 8.93 11.87 -3.41
CA PRO A 52 7.51 12.00 -3.03
C PRO A 52 6.51 11.80 -4.17
N LYS A 53 6.90 12.15 -5.40
CA LYS A 53 6.08 11.89 -6.59
C LYS A 53 5.99 10.40 -6.89
N PHE A 54 7.12 9.70 -6.78
CA PHE A 54 7.22 8.29 -7.13
C PHE A 54 6.46 7.41 -6.13
N ARG A 55 6.63 7.63 -4.82
CA ARG A 55 5.85 6.91 -3.79
C ARG A 55 4.34 7.11 -3.97
N LYS A 56 3.90 8.32 -4.32
CA LYS A 56 2.48 8.61 -4.57
C LYS A 56 1.95 7.87 -5.80
N GLN A 57 2.77 7.74 -6.85
CA GLN A 57 2.40 6.95 -8.03
C GLN A 57 2.22 5.48 -7.68
N ILE A 58 3.17 4.89 -6.95
CA ILE A 58 3.12 3.48 -6.53
C ILE A 58 1.90 3.22 -5.64
N LEU A 59 1.69 4.01 -4.59
CA LEU A 59 0.52 3.87 -3.70
C LEU A 59 -0.80 4.04 -4.44
N THR A 60 -0.88 5.01 -5.38
CA THR A 60 -2.08 5.21 -6.19
C THR A 60 -2.36 4.01 -7.10
N TRP A 61 -1.32 3.36 -7.62
CA TRP A 61 -1.46 2.16 -8.43
C TRP A 61 -1.83 0.93 -7.59
N LEU A 62 -1.19 0.74 -6.43
CA LEU A 62 -1.48 -0.33 -5.48
C LEU A 62 -2.93 -0.30 -5.00
N ARG A 63 -3.44 0.89 -4.63
CA ARG A 63 -4.83 1.11 -4.20
C ARG A 63 -5.89 0.75 -5.24
N LYS A 64 -5.49 0.50 -6.49
CA LYS A 64 -6.37 0.03 -7.58
C LYS A 64 -6.29 -1.49 -7.80
N GLN A 65 -5.34 -2.18 -7.18
CA GLN A 65 -5.21 -3.62 -7.31
C GLN A 65 -6.29 -4.33 -6.50
N ASN A 66 -6.82 -5.43 -7.06
CA ASN A 66 -7.76 -6.27 -6.35
C ASN A 66 -7.09 -6.91 -5.14
N GLY A 67 -7.75 -6.93 -3.99
CA GLY A 67 -7.19 -7.51 -2.77
C GLY A 67 -6.24 -6.58 -1.99
N TYR A 68 -5.94 -5.37 -2.49
CA TYR A 68 -5.00 -4.46 -1.84
C TYR A 68 -5.41 -4.15 -0.39
N TYR A 69 -6.63 -3.66 -0.19
CA TYR A 69 -7.09 -3.25 1.13
C TYR A 69 -7.31 -4.45 2.05
N GLU A 70 -7.74 -5.58 1.52
CA GLU A 70 -7.90 -6.83 2.25
C GLU A 70 -6.55 -7.30 2.80
N MET A 71 -5.51 -7.33 1.97
CA MET A 71 -4.18 -7.77 2.36
C MET A 71 -3.49 -6.78 3.30
N LEU A 72 -3.72 -5.49 3.09
CA LEU A 72 -3.22 -4.42 3.96
C LEU A 72 -3.84 -4.49 5.37
N LEU A 73 -5.12 -4.82 5.47
CA LEU A 73 -5.84 -4.99 6.74
C LEU A 73 -5.54 -6.32 7.42
N ALA A 74 -5.44 -7.42 6.66
CA ALA A 74 -5.13 -8.74 7.19
C ALA A 74 -3.75 -8.77 7.87
N TYR A 75 -2.79 -8.02 7.32
CA TYR A 75 -1.49 -7.85 7.95
C TYR A 75 -1.59 -7.09 9.28
N ALA A 76 -2.40 -6.02 9.33
CA ALA A 76 -2.59 -5.21 10.54
C ALA A 76 -3.20 -5.97 11.73
N GLN A 77 -3.88 -7.11 11.49
CA GLN A 77 -4.49 -7.94 12.54
C GLN A 77 -3.60 -9.10 13.03
N ASN A 78 -2.48 -9.38 12.35
CA ASN A 78 -1.54 -10.44 12.74
C ASN A 78 -0.35 -9.94 13.58
N VAL A 79 -0.31 -8.64 13.87
CA VAL A 79 0.67 -8.04 14.78
C VAL A 79 -0.01 -7.87 16.14
N SER A 80 -0.05 -8.95 16.92
CA SER A 80 -0.46 -8.97 18.34
C SER A 80 0.57 -9.68 19.20
#